data_AF-A0A8X6TI27-F1
#
_entry.id   AF-A0A8X6TI27-F1
#
_cell.length_a   1.000
_cell.length_b   1.000
_cell.length_c   1.000
_cell.angle_alpha   90.00
_cell.angle_beta   90.00
_cell.angle_gamma   90.00
#
_symmetry.space_group_name_H-M   'P 1'
#
loop_
_entity.id
_entity.type
_entity.pdbx_description
1 polymer ?
#
loop_
_entity_poly.entity_id
_entity_poly.type
_entity_poly.pdbx_seq_one_letter_code
_entity_poly.pdbx_strand_id
1 'polypeptide(L)' 'KITETFPGKDGIVRLAKVRTASGEILRPMQRLYSLEINAVSGDSLRLKVYRQRGTSAQAKGMD' A
#
# COMPACT_ATOMS: atom_id res chain seq x y z
N LYS A 1 -13.15 2.35 4.08
CA LYS A 1 -11.90 3.14 4.31
C LYS A 1 -10.97 2.35 5.23
N ILE A 2 -9.66 2.33 5.00
CA ILE A 2 -8.69 1.72 5.93
C ILE A 2 -8.49 2.68 7.11
N THR A 3 -8.57 2.15 8.34
CA THR A 3 -8.37 2.90 9.58
C THR A 3 -7.07 2.55 10.28
N GLU A 4 -6.56 1.33 10.10
CA GLU A 4 -5.31 0.84 10.71
C GLU A 4 -4.68 -0.26 9.86
N THR A 5 -3.36 -0.43 9.94
CA THR A 5 -2.59 -1.47 9.24
C THR A 5 -1.70 -2.24 10.20
N PHE A 6 -1.62 -3.55 10.03
CA PHE A 6 -0.81 -4.44 10.86
C PHE A 6 0.32 -5.06 10.01
N PRO A 7 1.59 -4.67 10.24
CA PRO A 7 2.73 -5.30 9.60
C PRO A 7 3.01 -6.68 10.20
N GLY A 8 3.53 -7.59 9.38
CA GLY A 8 4.12 -8.84 9.84
C GLY A 8 5.53 -8.64 10.42
N LYS A 9 6.16 -9.73 10.84
CA LYS A 9 7.53 -9.74 11.40
C LYS A 9 8.60 -9.14 10.48
N ASP A 10 8.38 -9.22 9.18
CA ASP A 10 9.23 -8.65 8.12
C ASP A 10 8.89 -7.19 7.77
N GLY A 11 7.98 -6.55 8.52
CA GLY A 11 7.54 -5.18 8.27
C GLY A 11 6.50 -5.04 7.15
N ILE A 12 6.15 -6.12 6.43
CA ILE A 12 5.18 -6.07 5.33
C ILE A 12 3.76 -6.12 5.88
N VAL A 13 2.93 -5.13 5.53
CA VAL A 13 1.51 -5.05 5.90
C VAL A 13 0.74 -6.22 5.27
N ARG A 14 0.14 -7.05 6.12
CA ARG A 14 -0.67 -8.21 5.70
C ARG A 14 -2.14 -8.10 6.10
N LEU A 15 -2.47 -7.23 7.06
CA LEU A 15 -3.82 -7.07 7.57
C LEU A 15 -4.15 -5.59 7.71
N ALA A 16 -5.38 -5.22 7.40
CA ALA A 16 -5.89 -3.87 7.57
C ALA A 16 -7.24 -3.90 8.30
N LYS A 17 -7.46 -2.93 9.19
CA LYS A 17 -8.78 -2.63 9.74
C LYS A 17 -9.51 -1.72 8.77
N VAL A 18 -10.69 -2.15 8.34
CA VAL A 18 -11.49 -1.45 7.35
C VAL A 18 -12.83 -1.08 7.97
N ARG A 19 -13.18 0.21 7.91
CA ARG A 19 -14.53 0.68 8.22
C ARG A 19 -15.42 0.50 6.98
N THR A 20 -16.48 -0.28 7.15
CA THR A 20 -17.59 -0.51 6.22
C THR A 20 -18.85 0.21 6.75
N ALA A 21 -19.92 0.19 5.97
CA ALA A 21 -21.22 0.72 6.43
C ALA A 21 -21.76 -0.05 7.65
N SER A 22 -21.39 -1.33 7.79
CA SER A 22 -21.84 -2.23 8.85
C SER A 22 -20.91 -2.27 10.07
N GLY A 23 -19.85 -1.46 10.11
CA GLY A 23 -18.91 -1.42 11.24
C GLY A 23 -17.45 -1.56 10.82
N GLU A 24 -16.64 -2.21 11.64
CA GLU A 24 -15.21 -2.39 11.38
C GLU A 24 -14.85 -3.86 11.30
N ILE A 25 -14.12 -4.22 10.24
CA ILE A 25 -13.69 -5.59 10.00
C ILE A 25 -12.19 -5.64 9.68
N LEU A 26 -11.54 -6.74 10.03
CA LEU A 26 -10.17 -7.02 9.63
C LEU A 26 -10.16 -7.73 8.27
N ARG A 27 -9.37 -7.23 7.33
CA ARG A 27 -9.22 -7.80 5.98
C ARG A 27 -7.76 -8.05 5.65
N PRO A 28 -7.40 -9.25 5.18
CA PRO A 28 -6.07 -9.51 4.64
C PRO A 28 -5.80 -8.64 3.41
N MET A 29 -4.57 -8.14 3.28
CA MET A 29 -4.12 -7.43 2.10
C MET A 29 -3.84 -8.43 0.98
N GLN A 30 -4.61 -8.33 -0.11
CA GLN A 30 -4.40 -9.17 -1.28
C GLN A 30 -3.01 -8.89 -1.87
N ARG A 31 -2.16 -9.92 -1.96
CA ARG A 31 -0.89 -9.84 -2.69
C ARG A 31 -1.20 -9.92 -4.17
N LEU A 32 -1.31 -8.77 -4.83
CA LEU A 32 -1.33 -8.71 -6.28
C LEU A 32 0.08 -9.08 -6.76
N TYR A 33 0.18 -10.20 -7.48
CA TYR A 33 1.38 -10.51 -8.25
C TYR A 33 1.29 -9.75 -9.56
N SER A 34 2.40 -9.13 -9.97
CA SER A 34 2.49 -8.59 -11.33
C SER A 34 2.24 -9.73 -12.29
N LEU A 35 1.17 -9.63 -13.08
CA LEU A 35 0.98 -10.52 -14.21
C LEU A 35 2.18 -10.30 -15.15
N GLU A 36 2.78 -11.38 -15.62
CA GLU A 36 3.91 -11.32 -16.55
C GLU A 36 3.50 -10.48 -17.76
N ILE A 37 3.99 -9.25 -17.83
CA ILE A 37 3.79 -8.39 -18.99
C ILE A 37 4.80 -8.90 -20.02
N ASN A 38 4.34 -9.70 -20.98
CA ASN A 38 5.07 -9.86 -22.22
C ASN A 38 5.15 -8.47 -22.85
N ALA A 39 6.28 -7.78 -22.65
CA ALA A 39 6.53 -6.51 -23.30
C ALA A 39 6.54 -6.79 -24.80
N VAL A 40 5.38 -6.59 -25.46
CA VAL A 40 5.33 -6.55 -26.91
C VAL A 40 6.18 -5.33 -27.28
N SER A 41 7.35 -5.64 -27.81
CA SER A 41 8.41 -4.75 -28.25
C SER A 41 7.89 -3.44 -28.81
N GLY A 42 8.28 -2.31 -28.20
CA GLY A 42 8.13 -1.02 -28.85
C GLY A 42 8.15 0.19 -27.94
N ASP A 43 7.37 0.20 -26.86
CA ASP A 43 7.14 1.45 -26.13
C ASP A 43 7.63 1.38 -24.69
N SER A 44 8.46 2.37 -24.36
CA SER A 44 9.01 2.62 -23.03
C SER A 44 7.88 2.83 -22.01
N LEU A 45 7.38 1.74 -21.43
CA LEU A 45 6.48 1.77 -20.29
C LEU A 45 7.27 2.30 -19.11
N ARG A 46 7.28 3.63 -18.98
CA ARG A 46 7.74 4.35 -17.80
C ARG A 46 6.89 3.87 -16.63
N LEU A 47 7.30 2.79 -15.98
CA LEU A 47 6.78 2.39 -14.68
C LEU A 47 7.05 3.56 -13.75
N LYS A 48 6.03 4.40 -13.55
CA LYS A 48 5.96 5.26 -12.38
C LYS A 48 5.82 4.30 -11.21
N VAL A 49 6.96 3.88 -10.67
CA VAL A 49 7.06 3.17 -9.40
C VAL A 49 6.19 3.94 -8.42
N TYR A 50 5.05 3.36 -8.02
CA TYR A 50 4.25 3.87 -6.92
C TYR A 50 5.10 3.74 -5.65
N ARG A 51 5.86 4.80 -5.36
CA ARG A 51 6.61 4.95 -4.12
C ARG A 51 5.60 5.13 -3.00
N GLN A 52 5.22 4.05 -2.32
CA GLN A 52 4.57 4.15 -1.03
C GLN A 52 5.58 4.68 -0.01
N ARG A 53 5.72 6.00 0.07
CA ARG A 53 6.30 6.67 1.24
C ARG A 53 5.17 6.95 2.22
N GLY A 54 4.92 6.00 3.12
CA GLY A 54 4.39 6.30 4.44
C GLY A 54 5.57 6.56 5.37
N THR A 55 5.97 7.82 5.54
CA THR A 55 6.82 8.24 6.66
C THR A 55 6.15 9.45 7.28
N SER A 56 5.54 9.25 8.45
CA SER A 56 5.11 10.30 9.35
C SER A 56 6.34 11.05 9.88
N ALA A 57 6.45 12.35 9.59
CA ALA A 57 7.30 13.26 10.34
C ALA A 57 6.43 14.44 10.77
N GLN A 58 6.29 14.61 12.08
CA GLN A 58 5.73 15.79 12.71
C GLN A 58 6.55 17.01 12.27
N ALA A 59 5.90 18.01 11.66
CA ALA A 59 6.46 19.34 11.52
C ALA A 59 6.27 20.06 12.87
N LYS A 60 7.35 20.22 13.63
CA LYS A 60 7.43 21.20 14.71
C LYS A 60 7.92 22.51 14.09
N GLY A 61 7.15 23.58 14.30
CA GLY A 61 7.40 24.92 13.79
C GLY A 61 8.76 25.48 14.24
N MET A 62 9.31 26.31 13.37
CA MET A 62 10.57 27.03 13.52
C MET A 62 10.19 28.51 13.55
N ASP A 63 10.33 29.11 14.73
CA ASP A 63 10.51 30.55 14.92
C ASP A 63 12.02 30.83 15.01
#